data_AF-A0A963ILM7-F1
#
_entry.id   AF-A0A963ILM7-F1
#
_cell.length_a   1.000
_cell.length_b   1.000
_cell.length_c   1.000
_cell.angle_alpha   90.00
_cell.angle_beta   90.00
_cell.angle_gamma   90.00
#
_symmetry.space_group_name_H-M   'P 1'
#
loop_
_entity.id
_entity.type
_entity.pdbx_description
1 polymer ?
#
loop_
_entity_poly.entity_id
_entity_poly.type
_entity_poly.pdbx_seq_one_letter_code
_entity_poly.pdbx_strand_id
1 'polypeptide(L)' 'MILTPEQEMIRESLRAFAQERLAPFAGEWDRNHSFPADALRELGELGALGMVVPEQWGGAGMDYMSLVLVIE' A
#
# COMPACT_ATOMS: atom_id res chain seq x y z
N MET A 1 5.39 11.12 -18.00
CA MET A 1 5.09 9.68 -17.92
C MET A 1 3.59 9.53 -17.95
N ILE A 2 3.06 8.58 -18.72
CA ILE A 2 1.62 8.27 -18.76
C ILE A 2 1.46 6.92 -18.05
N LEU A 3 0.60 6.86 -17.05
CA LEU A 3 0.31 5.63 -16.32
C LEU A 3 -0.70 4.78 -17.08
N THR A 4 -0.67 3.47 -16.85
CA THR A 4 -1.75 2.60 -17.31
C THR A 4 -3.01 2.82 -16.45
N PRO A 5 -4.21 2.52 -16.95
CA PRO A 5 -5.43 2.59 -16.14
C PRO A 5 -5.36 1.75 -14.85
N GLU A 6 -4.67 0.61 -14.91
CA GLU A 6 -4.42 -0.25 -13.76
C GLU A 6 -3.52 0.43 -12.72
N GLN A 7 -2.42 1.05 -13.15
CA GLN A 7 -1.52 1.83 -12.29
C GLN A 7 -2.23 3.03 -11.64
N GLU A 8 -3.11 3.71 -12.38
CA GLU A 8 -3.93 4.80 -11.83
C GLU A 8 -4.90 4.29 -10.77
N MET A 9 -5.59 3.17 -11.04
CA MET A 9 -6.53 2.57 -10.10
C MET A 9 -5.85 2.16 -8.79
N ILE A 10 -4.67 1.52 -8.86
CA ILE A 10 -3.89 1.13 -7.68
C ILE A 10 -3.48 2.37 -6.89
N ARG A 11 -2.94 3.38 -7.56
CA ARG A 11 -2.52 4.63 -6.91
C ARG A 11 -3.68 5.27 -6.15
N GLU A 12 -4.86 5.39 -6.77
CA GLU A 12 -6.02 6.01 -6.11
C GLU A 12 -6.51 5.16 -4.93
N SER A 13 -6.55 3.84 -5.07
CA SER A 13 -6.99 2.92 -4.01
C SER A 13 -6.07 3.00 -2.78
N LEU A 14 -4.76 2.97 -3.00
CA LEU A 14 -3.76 2.99 -1.93
C LEU A 14 -3.62 4.38 -1.31
N ARG A 15 -3.80 5.44 -2.10
CA ARG A 15 -3.91 6.81 -1.58
C ARG A 15 -5.09 6.96 -0.65
N ALA A 16 -6.27 6.45 -1.03
CA ALA A 16 -7.45 6.50 -0.16
C ALA A 16 -7.20 5.77 1.16
N PHE A 17 -6.63 4.55 1.11
CA PHE A 17 -6.23 3.82 2.30
C PHE A 17 -5.25 4.62 3.18
N ALA A 18 -4.22 5.22 2.58
CA ALA A 18 -3.25 6.02 3.33
C ALA A 18 -3.90 7.22 4.02
N GLN A 19 -4.81 7.93 3.35
CA GLN A 19 -5.50 9.09 3.91
C GLN A 19 -6.50 8.71 5.01
N GLU A 20 -7.16 7.56 4.91
CA GLU A 20 -8.20 7.16 5.86
C GLU A 20 -7.66 6.32 7.03
N ARG A 21 -6.65 5.49 6.79
CA ARG A 21 -6.18 4.45 7.73
C ARG A 21 -4.78 4.71 8.29
N LEU A 22 -3.96 5.54 7.63
CA LEU A 22 -2.58 5.83 8.08
C LEU A 22 -2.43 7.26 8.60
N ALA A 23 -2.75 8.25 7.77
CA ALA A 23 -2.48 9.67 8.04
C ALA A 23 -3.09 10.19 9.36
N PRO A 24 -4.34 9.84 9.75
CA PRO A 24 -4.93 10.34 11.00
C PRO A 24 -4.20 9.85 12.25
N PHE A 25 -3.55 8.68 12.19
CA PHE A 25 -2.93 8.01 13.32
C PHE A 25 -1.40 8.15 13.34
N ALA A 26 -0.78 8.51 12.21
CA ALA A 26 0.67 8.58 12.06
C ALA A 26 1.37 9.40 13.16
N GLY A 27 0.82 10.57 13.52
CA GLY A 27 1.40 11.40 14.56
C GLY A 27 1.29 10.81 15.98
N GLU A 28 0.27 10.00 16.26
CA GLU A 28 0.17 9.26 17.53
C GLU A 28 1.18 8.11 17.57
N TRP A 29 1.29 7.36 16.47
CA TRP A 29 2.23 6.25 16.37
C TRP A 29 3.68 6.71 16.54
N ASP A 30 4.04 7.85 15.95
CA ASP A 30 5.34 8.48 16.14
C ASP A 30 5.62 8.80 17.62
N ARG A 31 4.73 9.56 18.26
CA ARG A 31 4.89 9.96 19.68
C ARG A 31 5.01 8.79 20.65
N ASN A 32 4.29 7.71 20.37
CA ASN A 32 4.19 6.56 21.26
C ASN A 32 5.16 5.42 20.87
N HIS A 33 5.92 5.57 19.78
CA HIS A 33 6.70 4.50 19.16
C HIS A 33 5.86 3.23 18.90
N SER A 34 4.60 3.43 18.50
CA SER A 34 3.66 2.33 18.26
C SER A 34 3.91 1.67 16.91
N PHE A 35 4.00 0.35 16.90
CA PHE A 35 4.02 -0.42 15.66
C PHE A 35 2.59 -0.58 15.10
N PRO A 36 2.28 -0.13 13.87
CA PRO A 36 0.93 -0.14 13.32
C PRO A 36 0.54 -1.51 12.74
N ALA A 37 0.53 -2.54 13.58
CA ALA A 37 0.30 -3.93 13.16
C ALA A 37 -1.03 -4.13 12.42
N ASP A 38 -2.10 -3.48 12.89
CA ASP A 38 -3.44 -3.63 12.33
C ASP A 38 -3.55 -2.97 10.95
N ALA A 39 -3.01 -1.76 10.80
CA ALA A 39 -2.96 -1.08 9.50
C ALA A 39 -2.09 -1.84 8.49
N LEU A 40 -0.97 -2.43 8.92
CA LEU A 40 -0.15 -3.28 8.05
C LEU A 40 -0.86 -4.58 7.66
N ARG A 41 -1.67 -5.16 8.54
CA ARG A 41 -2.49 -6.33 8.21
C ARG A 41 -3.51 -6.01 7.13
N GLU A 42 -4.25 -4.92 7.30
CA GLU A 42 -5.21 -4.43 6.29
C GLU A 42 -4.51 -4.14 4.95
N LEU A 43 -3.34 -3.51 4.99
CA LEU A 43 -2.53 -3.26 3.79
C LEU A 43 -2.08 -4.56 3.09
N GLY A 44 -1.81 -5.61 3.88
CA GLY A 44 -1.53 -6.95 3.37
C GLY A 44 -2.73 -7.61 2.70
N GLU A 45 -3.93 -7.44 3.26
CA GLU A 45 -5.19 -7.92 2.65
C GLU A 45 -5.50 -7.23 1.31
N LEU A 46 -5.02 -5.99 1.13
CA LEU A 46 -5.07 -5.26 -0.15
C LEU A 46 -3.98 -5.71 -1.15
N GLY A 47 -3.13 -6.67 -0.79
CA GLY A 47 -2.04 -7.19 -1.64
C GLY A 47 -0.80 -6.30 -1.74
N ALA A 48 -0.79 -5.14 -1.08
CA ALA A 48 0.29 -4.16 -1.23
C ALA A 48 1.62 -4.62 -0.61
N LEU A 49 1.59 -5.44 0.44
CA LEU A 49 2.80 -6.01 1.04
C LEU A 49 3.45 -7.13 0.20
N GLY A 50 2.73 -7.65 -0.80
CA GLY A 50 3.19 -8.68 -1.73
C GLY A 50 3.19 -8.23 -3.18
N MET A 51 3.24 -6.91 -3.43
CA MET A 51 2.89 -6.33 -4.73
C MET A 51 3.67 -6.91 -5.91
N VAL A 52 4.98 -7.06 -5.76
CA VAL A 52 5.88 -7.61 -6.81
C VAL A 52 6.20 -9.09 -6.62
N VAL A 53 5.56 -9.74 -5.64
CA VAL A 53 5.74 -11.18 -5.39
C VAL A 53 4.87 -11.96 -6.37
N PRO A 54 5.37 -13.04 -7.00
CA PRO A 54 4.56 -13.86 -7.90
C PRO A 54 3.32 -14.45 -7.23
N GLU A 55 2.23 -14.59 -7.99
CA GLU A 55 0.96 -15.15 -7.51
C GLU A 55 1.09 -16.58 -6.94
N GLN A 56 2.01 -17.39 -7.46
CA GLN A 56 2.29 -18.75 -6.95
C GLN A 56 2.78 -18.76 -5.49
N TRP A 57 3.21 -17.60 -4.96
CA TRP A 57 3.62 -17.40 -3.57
C TRP A 57 2.62 -16.54 -2.78
N GLY A 58 1.45 -16.25 -3.35
CA GLY A 58 0.41 -15.42 -2.74
C GLY A 58 0.63 -13.91 -2.88
N GLY A 59 1.49 -13.47 -3.80
CA GLY A 59 1.67 -12.05 -4.12
C GLY A 59 0.74 -11.55 -5.22
N ALA A 60 0.81 -10.25 -5.51
CA ALA A 60 -0.05 -9.60 -6.52
C ALA A 60 0.54 -9.60 -7.94
N GLY A 61 1.79 -10.05 -8.13
CA GLY A 61 2.39 -10.22 -9.46
C GLY A 61 2.57 -8.93 -10.28
N MET A 62 2.57 -7.75 -9.64
CA MET A 62 2.58 -6.45 -10.31
C MET A 62 3.99 -5.97 -10.67
N ASP A 63 4.05 -4.94 -11.51
CA ASP A 63 5.31 -4.33 -11.94
C ASP A 63 5.91 -3.33 -10.91
N TYR A 64 7.17 -2.95 -11.14
CA TYR A 64 7.88 -2.00 -10.28
C TYR A 64 7.38 -0.56 -10.37
N MET A 65 6.71 -0.17 -11.46
CA MET A 65 6.08 1.15 -11.54
C MET A 65 4.90 1.22 -10.59
N SER A 66 4.06 0.18 -10.54
CA SER A 66 2.99 0.04 -9.55
C SER A 66 3.53 0.09 -8.12
N LEU A 67 4.66 -0.58 -7.85
CA LEU A 67 5.31 -0.51 -6.54
C LEU A 67 5.73 0.92 -6.16
N VAL A 68 6.35 1.65 -7.09
CA VAL A 68 6.77 3.05 -6.85
C VAL A 68 5.57 3.93 -6.53
N LEU A 69 4.46 3.78 -7.26
CA LEU A 69 3.23 4.56 -7.04
C LEU A 69 2.58 4.30 -5.68
N VAL A 70 2.80 3.13 -5.09
CA VAL A 70 2.26 2.75 -3.77
C VAL A 70 3.17 3.21 -2.63
N ILE A 71 4.47 3.40 -2.90
CA ILE A 71 5.43 3.90 -1.91
C ILE A 71 5.40 5.44 -1.80
N GLU A 72 5.10 6.14 -2.90
CA GLU A 72 5.00 7.62 -2.99
C GLU A 72 3.94 8.22 -2.06
#